data_AF-I0L322-F1
#
_entry.id   AF-I0L322-F1
#
_cell.length_a   1.000
_cell.length_b   1.000
_cell.length_c   1.000
_cell.angle_alpha   90.00
_cell.angle_beta   90.00
_cell.angle_gamma   90.00
#
_symmetry.space_group_name_H-M   'P 1'
#
loop_
_entity.id
_entity.type
_entity.pdbx_description
1 polymer ?
#
loop_
_entity_poly.entity_id
_entity_poly.type
_entity_poly.pdbx_seq_one_letter_code
_entity_poly.pdbx_strand_id
1 'polypeptide(L)' 'MFDVRVQLGAVLNIDAVDRLLPSDGPVRLWVTGVRLVANRPPQDEWIWVEGIRLFPSGHHGPRTQILVRASKLPPKGSVR' A
#
# COMPACT_ATOMS: atom_id res chain seq x y z
N MET A 1 6.05 15.84 -8.04
CA MET A 1 4.83 15.23 -8.62
C MET A 1 5.13 13.75 -8.82
N PHE A 2 4.40 12.86 -8.15
CA PHE A 2 4.62 11.41 -8.21
C PHE A 2 3.58 10.79 -9.14
N ASP A 3 4.03 10.01 -10.14
CA ASP A 3 3.16 9.10 -10.88
C ASP A 3 3.12 7.78 -10.09
N VAL A 4 2.00 7.56 -9.40
CA VAL A 4 1.77 6.35 -8.62
C VAL A 4 0.90 5.41 -9.44
N ARG A 5 1.46 4.26 -9.83
CA ARG A 5 0.70 3.19 -10.48
C ARG A 5 0.66 1.98 -9.57
N VAL A 6 -0.55 1.54 -9.27
CA VAL A 6 -0.76 0.30 -8.51
C VAL A 6 -1.60 -0.63 -9.34
N GLN A 7 -1.09 -1.85 -9.48
CA GLN A 7 -1.77 -2.91 -10.21
C GLN A 7 -2.75 -3.62 -9.28
N LEU A 8 -4.02 -3.67 -9.70
CA LEU A 8 -5.00 -4.52 -9.05
C LEU A 8 -4.55 -5.98 -9.15
N GLY A 9 -4.68 -6.71 -8.06
CA GLY A 9 -4.24 -8.08 -7.97
C GLY A 9 -2.75 -8.28 -7.64
N ALA A 10 -1.95 -7.20 -7.56
CA ALA A 10 -0.57 -7.29 -7.10
C ALA A 10 -0.50 -7.56 -5.59
N VAL A 11 0.57 -8.21 -5.14
CA VAL A 11 0.88 -8.36 -3.72
C VAL A 11 1.94 -7.35 -3.33
N LEU A 12 1.62 -6.48 -2.38
CA LEU A 12 2.56 -5.52 -1.80
C LEU A 12 3.05 -6.00 -0.45
N ASN A 13 4.36 -5.95 -0.23
CA ASN A 13 4.98 -6.11 1.09
C ASN A 13 5.29 -4.71 1.61
N ILE A 14 4.66 -4.33 2.72
CA ILE A 14 4.69 -2.97 3.24
C ILE A 14 5.21 -3.02 4.67
N ASP A 15 6.36 -2.40 4.89
CA ASP A 15 6.99 -2.33 6.20
C ASP A 15 6.25 -1.38 7.14
N ALA A 16 6.42 -1.58 8.45
CA ALA A 16 5.78 -0.73 9.45
C ALA A 16 6.18 0.75 9.30
N VAL A 17 7.45 1.02 8.96
CA VAL A 17 7.99 2.38 8.76
C VAL A 17 7.38 3.13 7.58
N ASP A 18 6.79 2.39 6.64
CA ASP A 18 6.19 2.95 5.42
C ASP A 18 4.70 3.25 5.57
N ARG A 19 4.12 2.99 6.76
CA ARG A 19 2.71 3.28 7.09
C ARG A 19 2.60 4.45 8.06
N LEU A 20 1.57 5.27 7.90
CA LEU A 20 1.32 6.41 8.81
C LEU A 20 0.89 5.95 10.22
N LEU A 21 0.17 4.84 10.31
CA LEU A 21 -0.32 4.26 11.57
C LEU A 21 0.07 2.79 11.61
N PRO A 22 1.32 2.46 11.98
CA PRO A 22 1.76 1.09 12.00
C PRO A 22 1.08 0.29 13.12
N SER A 23 0.32 -0.74 12.75
CA SER A 23 -0.05 -1.84 13.66
C SER A 23 0.94 -2.99 13.52
N ASP A 24 1.40 -3.60 14.61
CA ASP A 24 2.51 -4.57 14.68
C ASP A 24 2.92 -5.28 13.38
N GLY A 25 4.19 -5.07 13.02
CA GLY A 25 4.88 -5.79 11.94
C GLY A 25 4.57 -5.34 10.51
N PRO A 26 5.28 -5.92 9.53
CA PRO A 26 5.02 -5.71 8.11
C PRO A 26 3.67 -6.29 7.70
N VAL A 27 3.07 -5.72 6.65
CA VAL A 27 1.81 -6.17 6.07
C VAL A 27 2.05 -6.63 4.65
N ARG A 28 1.57 -7.83 4.35
CA ARG A 28 1.38 -8.31 2.97
C ARG A 28 -0.06 -8.04 2.55
N LEU A 29 -0.24 -7.33 1.44
CA LEU A 29 -1.54 -6.88 0.98
C LEU A 29 -1.77 -7.26 -0.47
N TRP A 30 -2.83 -8.01 -0.74
CA TRP A 30 -3.32 -8.22 -2.09
C TRP A 30 -4.20 -7.05 -2.50
N VAL A 31 -3.78 -6.28 -3.51
CA VAL A 31 -4.38 -4.99 -3.85
C VAL A 31 -5.71 -5.16 -4.54
N THR A 32 -6.73 -4.46 -4.02
CA THR A 32 -8.06 -4.35 -4.62
C THR A 32 -8.42 -2.94 -5.04
N GLY A 33 -7.67 -1.91 -4.61
CA GLY A 33 -7.94 -0.52 -4.96
C GLY A 33 -6.90 0.45 -4.42
N VAL A 34 -6.92 1.68 -4.93
CA VAL A 34 -6.08 2.80 -4.44
C VAL A 34 -6.88 4.08 -4.44
N ARG A 35 -6.68 4.92 -3.40
CA ARG A 35 -7.23 6.27 -3.33
C ARG A 35 -6.15 7.28 -2.96
N LEU A 36 -6.15 8.41 -3.64
CA LEU A 36 -5.32 9.56 -3.29
C LEU A 36 -5.87 10.24 -2.03
N VAL A 37 -4.97 10.74 -1.17
CA VAL A 37 -5.37 11.55 -0.01
C VAL A 37 -5.57 13.00 -0.46
N ALA A 38 -6.82 13.41 -0.62
CA ALA A 38 -7.17 14.74 -1.15
C ALA A 38 -6.87 15.92 -0.18
N ASN A 39 -6.68 15.66 1.12
CA ASN A 39 -6.62 16.68 2.18
C ASN A 39 -5.28 16.72 2.93
N ARG A 40 -4.15 16.42 2.29
CA ARG A 40 -2.81 16.50 2.90
C ARG A 40 -1.91 17.45 2.10
N PRO A 41 -0.93 18.12 2.75
CA PRO A 41 0.09 18.86 2.04
C PRO A 41 0.73 17.99 0.96
N PRO A 42 1.00 18.50 -0.25
CA PRO A 42 1.58 17.73 -1.36
C PRO A 42 2.90 17.01 -1.00
N GLN A 43 3.59 17.53 0.00
CA GLN A 43 4.86 17.06 0.55
C GLN A 43 4.74 15.86 1.51
N ASP A 44 3.53 15.54 1.99
CA ASP A 44 3.33 14.36 2.85
C ASP A 44 3.16 13.07 2.01
N GLU A 45 2.75 13.18 0.74
CA GLU A 45 2.82 12.11 -0.28
C GLU A 45 2.22 10.75 0.15
N TRP A 46 1.09 10.76 0.85
CA TRP A 46 0.42 9.53 1.28
C TRP A 46 -0.68 9.08 0.32
N ILE A 47 -0.85 7.77 0.20
CA ILE A 47 -1.93 7.14 -0.56
C ILE A 47 -2.58 6.03 0.26
N TRP A 48 -3.90 5.88 0.11
CA TRP A 48 -4.62 4.75 0.65
C TRP A 48 -4.51 3.58 -0.31
N VAL A 49 -4.01 2.44 0.18
CA VAL A 49 -4.09 1.16 -0.53
C VAL A 49 -5.15 0.31 0.12
N GLU A 50 -6.13 -0.11 -0.68
CA GLU A 50 -7.16 -1.06 -0.29
C GLU A 50 -6.74 -2.47 -0.71
N GLY A 51 -6.98 -3.44 0.14
CA GLY A 51 -6.69 -4.83 -0.21
C GLY A 51 -7.11 -5.84 0.83
N ILE A 52 -6.70 -7.08 0.59
CA ILE A 52 -6.92 -8.22 1.49
C ILE A 52 -5.58 -8.55 2.14
N ARG A 53 -5.53 -8.58 3.48
CA ARG A 53 -4.30 -8.93 4.20
C ARG A 53 -3.95 -10.38 3.89
N LEU A 54 -2.69 -10.66 3.58
CA LEU A 54 -2.19 -12.03 3.42
C LEU A 54 -1.42 -12.43 4.67
N PHE A 55 -1.89 -13.49 5.33
CA PHE A 55 -1.19 -14.04 6.49
C PHE A 55 0.10 -14.75 6.06
N PRO A 56 1.06 -14.98 6.98
CA PRO A 56 2.27 -15.77 6.73
C PRO A 56 2.00 -17.09 6.00
N SER A 57 0.90 -17.78 6.36
CA SER A 57 0.45 -19.04 5.76
C SER A 57 -0.07 -18.93 4.31
N GLY A 58 -0.18 -17.72 3.75
CA GLY A 58 -0.75 -17.49 2.42
C GLY A 58 -2.28 -17.35 2.41
N HIS A 59 -2.95 -17.57 3.55
CA HIS A 59 -4.39 -17.39 3.66
C HIS A 59 -4.81 -15.92 3.56
N HIS A 60 -5.96 -15.71 2.92
CA HIS A 60 -6.62 -14.41 2.86
C HIS A 60 -7.20 -14.08 4.24
N GLY A 61 -6.76 -12.97 4.80
CA GLY A 61 -7.28 -12.36 6.00
C GLY A 61 -8.38 -11.33 5.70
N PRO A 62 -8.64 -10.40 6.64
CA PRO A 62 -9.66 -9.38 6.45
C PRO A 62 -9.28 -8.40 5.33
N ARG A 63 -10.32 -7.81 4.71
CA ARG A 63 -10.17 -6.59 3.92
C ARG A 63 -9.68 -5.47 4.83
N THR A 64 -8.72 -4.70 4.34
CA THR A 64 -8.13 -3.59 5.07
C THR A 64 -7.76 -2.46 4.12
N GLN A 65 -7.64 -1.27 4.69
CA GLN A 65 -7.07 -0.12 4.02
C GLN A 65 -5.89 0.37 4.86
N ILE A 66 -4.78 0.66 4.22
CA ILE A 66 -3.58 1.16 4.88
C ILE A 66 -3.09 2.40 4.16
N LEU A 67 -2.60 3.35 4.94
CA LEU A 67 -2.03 4.58 4.42
C LEU A 67 -0.51 4.42 4.32
N VAL A 68 0.02 4.54 3.10
CA VAL A 68 1.44 4.31 2.79
C VAL A 68 2.07 5.48 2.06
N ARG A 69 3.39 5.61 2.18
CA ARG A 69 4.15 6.59 1.41
C ARG A 69 4.11 6.25 -0.08
N ALA A 70 3.78 7.22 -0.92
CA ALA A 70 3.72 7.07 -2.37
C ALA A 70 5.05 6.61 -2.99
N SER A 71 6.18 7.07 -2.43
CA SER A 71 7.54 6.70 -2.88
C SER A 71 7.88 5.21 -2.75
N LYS A 72 7.06 4.43 -2.02
CA LYS A 72 7.24 2.98 -1.86
C LYS A 72 6.48 2.14 -2.87
N LEU A 73 5.60 2.76 -3.62
CA LEU A 73 4.96 2.08 -4.73
C LEU A 73 5.89 2.12 -5.94
N PRO A 74 6.06 1.00 -6.64
CA PRO A 74 6.98 0.93 -7.76
C PRO A 74 6.57 1.95 -8.83
N PRO A 75 7.49 2.81 -9.29
CA PRO A 75 7.26 3.58 -10.50
C PRO A 75 7.13 2.61 -11.69
N LYS A 76 6.44 3.05 -12.75
CA LYS A 76 6.15 2.28 -13.97
C LYS A 76 7.31 1.34 -14.38
N GLY A 77 7.02 0.04 -14.48
CA GLY A 77 7.91 -0.93 -15.15
C GLY A 77 8.84 -1.76 -14.27
N SER A 78 8.82 -1.60 -12.94
CA SER A 78 9.54 -2.52 -12.05
C SER A 78 8.62 -3.62 -11.52
N VAL A 79 8.14 -4.48 -12.43
CA VAL A 79 7.68 -5.82 -12.04
C VAL A 79 8.91 -6.71 -12.19
N ARG A 80 9.42 -7.22 -11.08
CA ARG A 80 10.41 -8.31 -11.08
C ARG A 80 9.76 -9.55 -10.52
#